data_AF-A0A968F7A8-F1
#
_entry.id   AF-A0A968F7A8-F1
#
_cell.length_a   1.000
_cell.length_b   1.000
_cell.length_c   1.000
_cell.angle_alpha   90.00
_cell.angle_beta   90.00
_cell.angle_gamma   90.00
#
_symmetry.space_group_name_H-M   'P 1'
#
loop_
_entity.id
_entity.type
_entity.pdbx_description
1 polymer ?
#
loop_
_entity_poly.entity_id
_entity_poly.type
_entity_poly.pdbx_seq_one_letter_code
_entity_poly.pdbx_strand_id
1 'polypeptide(L)'
;MHKKFILIWFVLIVSFTTCRLSADWQSDLDRLLITGDETEQEQLLEDVLEANPPVDAVMSFITNMKFPEMPGGQLIKRMNMCIDSVERPWVLYVPEQYDPNVPTPIIVILHGLISRKNVMEDPLKYAEEHPMLEHIAKAAGWLAVFPFGQEDATWWDEVGMTNIKGLIRTVKREYNVDDNHVHLAGFSDGASGAYGFAMLDPTDFATFICLNGHPGVPNEDGGLHTYASNLSSVSIFAGFTNRDQLYPTASMSPAVRLIQRAHADLKFHAIEGEHDLSEYGPKDFRQMLNFMNEHKRRILSDFTWEAAETEFGDFQWFAINEIAKGAPKIWHTSLNATMTDSTISVGFIPDYSYEAAGVKVESVTEGETLASNIGLQAGDIIIGGNTMKIEDMEDLANFKSQLHRGGGGVMEINRNGERFSVYGVLPPPERKQLFVYKKYSAMARVNHKGNGIEIEGSRVGAFTVKIHPELFDLNMRVVIRLNREKFHDDYVEPSLRYMLQNFLENRDRRLLHVAEINVDV
;
A
#
# COMPACT_ATOMS: atom_id res chain seq x y z
N MET A 1 30.07 -32.99 -70.81
CA MET A 1 28.77 -32.43 -70.36
C MET A 1 28.12 -33.42 -69.40
N HIS A 2 28.35 -33.23 -68.10
CA HIS A 2 27.72 -34.02 -67.04
C HIS A 2 26.27 -33.57 -66.80
N LYS A 3 25.31 -34.47 -66.92
CA LYS A 3 23.96 -34.29 -66.38
C LYS A 3 23.85 -35.10 -65.09
N LYS A 4 23.73 -34.39 -63.95
CA LYS A 4 23.45 -34.95 -62.63
C LYS A 4 21.98 -35.38 -62.59
N PHE A 5 21.72 -36.63 -62.20
CA PHE A 5 20.41 -37.10 -61.76
C PHE A 5 20.35 -36.93 -60.23
N ILE A 6 19.35 -36.19 -59.74
CA ILE A 6 19.07 -36.03 -58.31
C ILE A 6 18.07 -37.11 -57.91
N LEU A 7 18.48 -37.96 -56.97
CA LEU A 7 17.70 -39.01 -56.34
C LEU A 7 16.91 -38.38 -55.18
N ILE A 8 15.58 -38.30 -55.30
CA ILE A 8 14.69 -37.80 -54.23
C ILE A 8 14.44 -38.95 -53.25
N TRP A 9 14.92 -38.81 -52.02
CA TRP A 9 14.58 -39.69 -50.90
C TRP A 9 13.27 -39.23 -50.27
N PHE A 10 12.25 -40.09 -50.29
CA PHE A 10 11.04 -39.91 -49.47
C PHE A 10 11.38 -40.28 -48.03
N VAL A 11 11.44 -39.27 -47.15
CA VAL A 11 11.46 -39.47 -45.70
C VAL A 11 10.02 -39.64 -45.23
N LEU A 12 9.69 -40.85 -44.78
CA LEU A 12 8.42 -41.14 -44.12
C LEU A 12 8.48 -40.55 -42.70
N ILE A 13 7.88 -39.36 -42.51
CA ILE A 13 7.70 -38.79 -41.17
C ILE A 13 6.54 -39.55 -40.52
N VAL A 14 6.88 -40.50 -39.65
CA VAL A 14 5.91 -41.09 -38.72
C VAL A 14 5.64 -40.04 -37.65
N SER A 15 4.53 -39.33 -37.79
CA SER A 15 3.99 -38.48 -36.73
C SER A 15 3.51 -39.40 -35.60
N PHE A 16 4.27 -39.46 -34.50
CA PHE A 16 3.72 -39.95 -33.24
C PHE A 16 2.75 -38.90 -32.75
N THR A 17 1.48 -39.03 -33.12
CA THR A 17 0.38 -38.39 -32.40
C THR A 17 0.32 -39.11 -31.06
N THR A 18 0.97 -38.56 -30.04
CA THR A 18 0.65 -38.91 -28.66
C THR A 18 -0.80 -38.50 -28.45
N CYS A 19 -1.70 -39.48 -28.53
CA CYS A 19 -3.04 -39.35 -28.01
C CYS A 19 -2.88 -39.14 -26.50
N ARG A 20 -2.74 -37.87 -26.06
CA ARG A 20 -3.00 -37.50 -24.67
C ARG A 20 -4.47 -37.91 -24.46
N LEU A 21 -4.71 -38.90 -23.59
CA LEU A 21 -6.04 -39.11 -23.01
C LEU A 21 -6.58 -37.73 -22.63
N SER A 22 -7.85 -37.42 -22.89
CA SER A 22 -8.43 -36.10 -22.59
C SER A 22 -7.99 -35.69 -21.20
N ALA A 23 -7.09 -34.71 -21.14
CA ALA A 23 -6.51 -34.27 -19.88
C ALA A 23 -7.66 -33.80 -19.00
N ASP A 24 -7.69 -34.29 -17.76
CA ASP A 24 -8.66 -33.83 -16.77
C ASP A 24 -8.28 -32.41 -16.41
N TRP A 25 -8.90 -31.42 -17.08
CA TRP A 25 -8.57 -30.00 -16.92
C TRP A 25 -8.65 -29.56 -15.45
N GLN A 26 -9.45 -30.25 -14.64
CA GLN A 26 -9.51 -30.05 -13.19
C GLN A 26 -8.18 -30.37 -12.50
N SER A 27 -7.48 -31.43 -12.90
CA SER A 27 -6.18 -31.79 -12.33
C SER A 27 -5.09 -30.80 -12.74
N ASP A 28 -5.10 -30.32 -13.98
CA ASP A 28 -4.14 -29.32 -14.43
C ASP A 28 -4.45 -27.95 -13.80
N LEU A 29 -5.73 -27.60 -13.66
CA LEU A 29 -6.17 -26.41 -12.94
C LEU A 29 -5.77 -26.47 -11.47
N ASP A 30 -6.00 -27.58 -10.76
CA ASP A 30 -5.61 -27.74 -9.35
C ASP A 30 -4.11 -27.44 -9.16
N ARG A 31 -3.26 -27.99 -10.05
CA ARG A 31 -1.81 -27.72 -10.07
C ARG A 31 -1.49 -26.26 -10.41
N LEU A 32 -2.19 -25.67 -11.39
CA LEU A 32 -2.01 -24.29 -11.82
C LEU A 32 -2.28 -23.31 -10.66
N LEU A 33 -3.31 -23.59 -9.86
CA LEU A 33 -3.73 -22.73 -8.76
C LEU A 33 -2.74 -22.75 -7.59
N ILE A 34 -1.96 -23.82 -7.41
CA ILE A 34 -1.04 -23.97 -6.26
C ILE A 34 0.44 -23.79 -6.60
N THR A 35 0.84 -23.95 -7.87
CA THR A 35 2.27 -23.85 -8.23
C THR A 35 2.81 -22.43 -8.04
N GLY A 36 4.05 -22.36 -7.54
CA GLY A 36 4.84 -21.13 -7.44
C GLY A 36 5.88 -20.99 -8.55
N ASP A 37 6.01 -21.98 -9.43
CA ASP A 37 6.95 -21.95 -10.56
C ASP A 37 6.30 -21.29 -11.77
N GLU A 38 6.88 -20.19 -12.25
CA GLU A 38 6.33 -19.41 -13.37
C GLU A 38 6.31 -20.18 -14.69
N THR A 39 7.29 -21.06 -14.92
CA THR A 39 7.36 -21.85 -16.16
C THR A 39 6.31 -22.96 -16.16
N GLU A 40 6.14 -23.63 -15.01
CA GLU A 40 5.07 -24.61 -14.82
C GLU A 40 3.69 -23.94 -14.91
N GLN A 41 3.54 -22.74 -14.33
CA GLN A 41 2.31 -21.98 -14.38
C GLN A 41 1.88 -21.64 -15.81
N GLU A 42 2.79 -21.14 -16.65
CA GLU A 42 2.50 -20.82 -18.04
C GLU A 42 2.11 -22.07 -18.83
N GLN A 43 2.84 -23.18 -18.65
CA GLN A 43 2.52 -24.44 -19.31
C GLN A 43 1.14 -24.98 -18.91
N LEU A 44 0.82 -24.98 -17.62
CA LEU A 44 -0.47 -25.45 -17.12
C LEU A 44 -1.63 -24.53 -17.54
N LEU A 45 -1.39 -23.22 -17.64
CA LEU A 45 -2.36 -22.27 -18.18
C LEU A 45 -2.73 -22.66 -19.61
N GLU A 46 -1.75 -22.90 -20.47
CA GLU A 46 -2.00 -23.33 -21.85
C GLU A 46 -2.71 -24.69 -21.92
N ASP A 47 -2.32 -25.66 -21.09
CA ASP A 47 -2.97 -26.98 -21.04
C ASP A 47 -4.46 -26.88 -20.63
N VAL A 48 -4.80 -26.04 -19.63
CA VAL A 48 -6.18 -25.78 -19.22
C VAL A 48 -6.98 -25.07 -20.32
N LEU A 49 -6.35 -24.12 -21.02
CA LEU A 49 -6.99 -23.38 -22.12
C LEU A 49 -7.24 -24.27 -23.33
N GLU A 50 -6.33 -25.19 -23.67
CA GLU A 50 -6.51 -26.16 -24.75
C GLU A 50 -7.67 -27.13 -24.46
N ALA A 51 -7.86 -27.51 -23.19
CA ALA A 51 -9.00 -28.32 -22.77
C ALA A 51 -10.35 -27.58 -22.87
N ASN A 52 -10.33 -26.24 -22.95
CA ASN A 52 -11.48 -25.35 -23.14
C ASN A 52 -12.69 -25.66 -22.23
N PRO A 53 -12.51 -25.75 -20.91
CA PRO A 53 -13.62 -25.97 -19.99
C PRO A 53 -14.59 -24.78 -19.95
N PRO A 54 -15.87 -25.00 -19.59
CA PRO A 54 -16.81 -23.89 -19.39
C PRO A 54 -16.34 -22.92 -18.30
N VAL A 55 -16.44 -21.61 -18.57
CA VAL A 55 -15.99 -20.55 -17.65
C VAL A 55 -16.63 -20.67 -16.27
N ASP A 56 -17.94 -20.92 -16.20
CA ASP A 56 -18.67 -21.08 -14.93
C ASP A 56 -18.15 -22.28 -14.12
N ALA A 57 -17.72 -23.35 -14.78
CA ALA A 57 -17.16 -24.52 -14.11
C ALA A 57 -15.79 -24.20 -13.50
N VAL A 58 -14.95 -23.44 -14.21
CA VAL A 58 -13.65 -22.98 -13.72
C VAL A 58 -13.80 -21.98 -12.57
N MET A 59 -14.71 -21.01 -12.68
CA MET A 59 -15.04 -20.10 -11.58
C MET A 59 -15.50 -20.86 -10.33
N SER A 60 -16.40 -21.83 -10.52
CA SER A 60 -16.86 -22.70 -9.42
C SER A 60 -15.71 -23.51 -8.83
N PHE A 61 -14.74 -23.93 -9.64
CA PHE A 61 -13.55 -24.65 -9.15
C PHE A 61 -12.66 -23.74 -8.30
N ILE A 62 -12.31 -22.55 -8.79
CA ILE A 62 -11.46 -21.57 -8.11
C ILE A 62 -12.09 -21.13 -6.77
N THR A 63 -13.39 -20.82 -6.78
CA THR A 63 -14.10 -20.38 -5.58
C THR A 63 -14.21 -21.47 -4.50
N ASN A 64 -14.15 -22.75 -4.89
CA ASN A 64 -14.23 -23.90 -3.99
C ASN A 64 -12.90 -24.65 -3.83
N MET A 65 -11.79 -24.05 -4.28
CA MET A 65 -10.47 -24.69 -4.22
C MET A 65 -10.10 -25.10 -2.80
N LYS A 66 -9.30 -26.15 -2.69
CA LYS A 66 -8.86 -26.72 -1.41
C LYS A 66 -7.45 -26.27 -1.08
N PHE A 67 -7.18 -26.17 0.21
CA PHE A 67 -5.88 -25.80 0.74
C PHE A 67 -5.31 -26.95 1.56
N PRO A 68 -3.99 -27.14 1.56
CA PRO A 68 -3.35 -28.18 2.34
C PRO A 68 -3.51 -27.92 3.85
N GLU A 69 -3.50 -29.00 4.63
CA GLU A 69 -3.37 -28.92 6.09
C GLU A 69 -2.01 -28.33 6.45
N MET A 70 -2.01 -27.24 7.20
CA MET A 70 -0.82 -26.52 7.63
C MET A 70 -0.84 -26.37 9.15
N PRO A 71 0.30 -26.53 9.85
CA PRO A 71 0.33 -26.37 11.29
C PRO A 71 -0.01 -24.92 11.69
N GLY A 72 -0.95 -24.77 12.62
CA GLY A 72 -1.25 -23.49 13.27
C GLY A 72 -0.29 -23.16 14.41
N GLY A 73 -0.44 -21.96 14.97
CA GLY A 73 0.27 -21.52 16.18
C GLY A 73 1.75 -21.19 15.97
N GLN A 74 2.14 -20.84 14.74
CA GLN A 74 3.54 -20.60 14.39
C GLN A 74 3.79 -19.19 13.84
N LEU A 75 4.95 -18.63 14.18
CA LEU A 75 5.56 -17.51 13.47
C LEU A 75 6.66 -18.05 12.56
N ILE A 76 6.57 -17.74 11.27
CA ILE A 76 7.46 -18.25 10.24
C ILE A 76 8.18 -17.06 9.60
N LYS A 77 9.49 -16.92 9.85
CA LYS A 77 10.33 -16.00 9.08
C LYS A 77 10.64 -16.62 7.73
N ARG A 78 10.43 -15.86 6.67
CA ARG A 78 10.74 -16.21 5.28
C ARG A 78 11.50 -15.07 4.62
N MET A 79 12.08 -15.34 3.46
CA MET A 79 12.69 -14.33 2.60
C MET A 79 11.82 -14.20 1.34
N ASN A 80 11.77 -13.00 0.76
CA ASN A 80 11.16 -12.76 -0.54
C ASN A 80 12.14 -11.99 -1.42
N MET A 81 12.37 -12.48 -2.64
CA MET A 81 13.12 -11.76 -3.65
C MET A 81 12.24 -10.62 -4.17
N CYS A 82 12.67 -9.37 -3.97
CA CYS A 82 11.96 -8.20 -4.44
C CYS A 82 12.35 -7.86 -5.89
N ILE A 83 11.60 -6.98 -6.55
CA ILE A 83 11.80 -6.61 -7.96
C ILE A 83 13.14 -5.92 -8.25
N ASP A 84 13.78 -5.39 -7.23
CA ASP A 84 15.14 -4.84 -7.26
C ASP A 84 16.23 -5.92 -7.12
N SER A 85 15.85 -7.20 -7.14
CA SER A 85 16.74 -8.35 -6.94
C SER A 85 17.41 -8.40 -5.55
N VAL A 86 16.80 -7.78 -4.55
CA VAL A 86 17.22 -7.85 -3.15
C VAL A 86 16.25 -8.72 -2.35
N GLU A 87 16.77 -9.70 -1.62
CA GLU A 87 15.96 -10.49 -0.70
C GLU A 87 15.66 -9.72 0.59
N ARG A 88 14.39 -9.62 0.95
CA ARG A 88 13.93 -9.01 2.20
C ARG A 88 13.18 -10.01 3.08
N PRO A 89 13.39 -9.99 4.40
CA PRO A 89 12.66 -10.87 5.29
C PRO A 89 11.21 -10.43 5.43
N TRP A 90 10.36 -11.39 5.74
CA TRP A 90 9.00 -11.16 6.20
C TRP A 90 8.60 -12.25 7.19
N VAL A 91 7.60 -11.96 8.02
CA VAL A 91 7.11 -12.93 9.01
C VAL A 91 5.63 -13.19 8.78
N LEU A 92 5.28 -14.47 8.73
CA LEU A 92 3.89 -14.94 8.70
C LEU A 92 3.52 -15.54 10.05
N TYR A 93 2.44 -15.07 10.65
CA TYR A 93 1.78 -15.77 11.75
C TYR A 93 0.60 -16.59 11.21
N VAL A 94 0.57 -17.87 11.58
CA VAL A 94 -0.55 -18.78 11.33
C VAL A 94 -1.27 -19.04 12.67
N PRO A 95 -2.59 -18.76 12.79
CA PRO A 95 -3.31 -18.92 14.04
C PRO A 95 -3.41 -20.38 14.49
N GLU A 96 -3.47 -20.63 15.79
CA GLU A 96 -3.55 -21.99 16.35
C GLU A 96 -4.80 -22.73 15.88
N GLN A 97 -5.89 -21.98 15.70
CA GLN A 97 -7.19 -22.44 15.21
C GLN A 97 -7.33 -22.43 13.67
N TYR A 98 -6.24 -22.28 12.91
CA TYR A 98 -6.31 -22.32 11.45
C TYR A 98 -6.91 -23.64 10.95
N ASP A 99 -7.97 -23.55 10.15
CA ASP A 99 -8.59 -24.67 9.45
C ASP A 99 -8.59 -24.34 7.95
N PRO A 100 -7.94 -25.14 7.09
CA PRO A 100 -7.89 -24.86 5.65
C PRO A 100 -9.27 -24.91 4.97
N ASN A 101 -10.32 -25.39 5.63
CA ASN A 101 -11.69 -25.38 5.12
C ASN A 101 -12.47 -24.10 5.48
N VAL A 102 -11.93 -23.25 6.36
CA VAL A 102 -12.56 -22.00 6.81
C VAL A 102 -11.79 -20.80 6.26
N PRO A 103 -12.40 -19.94 5.42
CA PRO A 103 -11.79 -18.69 4.99
C PRO A 103 -11.38 -17.85 6.21
N THR A 104 -10.10 -17.55 6.32
CA THR A 104 -9.48 -16.90 7.48
C THR A 104 -9.08 -15.47 7.12
N PRO A 105 -9.52 -14.44 7.86
CA PRO A 105 -9.06 -13.07 7.65
C PRO A 105 -7.55 -12.92 7.79
N ILE A 106 -7.00 -11.87 7.17
CA ILE A 106 -5.58 -11.55 7.22
C ILE A 106 -5.37 -10.07 7.55
N ILE A 107 -4.38 -9.78 8.40
CA ILE A 107 -3.90 -8.43 8.65
C ILE A 107 -2.44 -8.28 8.22
N VAL A 108 -2.15 -7.28 7.39
CA VAL A 108 -0.79 -6.89 7.00
C VAL A 108 -0.38 -5.72 7.90
N ILE A 109 0.76 -5.84 8.58
CA ILE A 109 1.20 -4.92 9.62
C ILE A 109 2.53 -4.25 9.22
N LEU A 110 2.45 -2.98 8.83
CA LEU A 110 3.58 -2.17 8.38
C LEU A 110 4.27 -1.47 9.57
N HIS A 111 5.59 -1.64 9.67
CA HIS A 111 6.40 -0.98 10.72
C HIS A 111 6.83 0.44 10.33
N GLY A 112 7.28 1.22 11.32
CA GLY A 112 7.89 2.54 11.12
C GLY A 112 9.41 2.50 10.92
N LEU A 113 10.05 3.66 10.73
CA LEU A 113 11.51 3.81 10.60
C LEU A 113 12.09 3.07 9.39
N ILE A 114 11.38 3.16 8.28
CA ILE A 114 11.70 2.44 7.04
C ILE A 114 12.70 3.15 6.14
N SER A 115 13.07 4.40 6.39
CA SER A 115 14.11 5.10 5.62
C SER A 115 15.55 4.74 6.07
N ARG A 116 15.74 3.58 6.70
CA ARG A 116 17.06 3.11 7.17
C ARG A 116 17.71 2.24 6.10
N LYS A 117 19.06 2.28 6.03
CA LYS A 117 19.85 1.49 5.07
C LYS A 117 19.63 -0.02 5.14
N ASN A 118 19.56 -0.52 6.36
CA ASN A 118 19.48 -1.94 6.64
C ASN A 118 18.09 -2.27 7.15
N VAL A 119 17.57 -3.43 6.74
CA VAL A 119 16.41 -4.04 7.38
C VAL A 119 16.66 -4.20 8.88
N MET A 120 15.58 -4.10 9.67
CA MET A 120 15.59 -4.42 11.10
C MET A 120 16.26 -5.77 11.38
N GLU A 121 17.14 -5.81 12.39
CA GLU A 121 18.03 -6.96 12.65
C GLU A 121 17.28 -8.25 13.04
N ASP A 122 16.21 -8.14 13.85
CA ASP A 122 15.43 -9.29 14.31
C ASP A 122 13.94 -9.19 13.94
N PRO A 123 13.58 -9.53 12.69
CA PRO A 123 12.21 -9.54 12.22
C PRO A 123 11.27 -10.45 13.04
N LEU A 124 11.78 -11.58 13.53
CA LEU A 124 10.95 -12.57 14.21
C LEU A 124 10.55 -12.05 15.59
N LYS A 125 11.52 -11.52 16.34
CA LYS A 125 11.27 -10.89 17.64
C LYS A 125 10.34 -9.67 17.51
N TYR A 126 10.55 -8.82 16.50
CA TYR A 126 9.66 -7.69 16.25
C TYR A 126 8.20 -8.14 16.07
N ALA A 127 7.96 -9.16 15.24
CA ALA A 127 6.63 -9.69 15.02
C ALA A 127 6.04 -10.31 16.29
N GLU A 128 6.84 -11.09 17.04
CA GLU A 128 6.43 -11.75 18.29
C GLU A 128 5.99 -10.76 19.37
N GLU A 129 6.72 -9.65 19.51
CA GLU A 129 6.47 -8.61 20.51
C GLU A 129 5.45 -7.55 20.02
N HIS A 130 5.01 -7.60 18.75
CA HIS A 130 4.12 -6.59 18.20
C HIS A 130 2.71 -6.68 18.83
N PRO A 131 2.15 -5.58 19.37
CA PRO A 131 0.89 -5.65 20.13
C PRO A 131 -0.32 -6.04 19.27
N MET A 132 -0.31 -5.76 17.96
CA MET A 132 -1.35 -6.24 17.04
C MET A 132 -1.32 -7.77 16.82
N LEU A 133 -0.17 -8.44 17.01
CA LEU A 133 -0.14 -9.90 16.98
C LEU A 133 -1.02 -10.46 18.10
N GLU A 134 -0.81 -9.98 19.32
CA GLU A 134 -1.53 -10.46 20.51
C GLU A 134 -3.00 -10.02 20.52
N HIS A 135 -3.24 -8.72 20.36
CA HIS A 135 -4.56 -8.14 20.61
C HIS A 135 -5.50 -8.18 19.40
N ILE A 136 -5.00 -8.52 18.21
CA ILE A 136 -5.81 -8.66 16.99
C ILE A 136 -5.66 -10.07 16.43
N ALA A 137 -4.48 -10.44 15.93
CA ALA A 137 -4.35 -11.67 15.14
C ALA A 137 -4.59 -12.95 15.97
N LYS A 138 -3.92 -13.11 17.11
CA LYS A 138 -4.16 -14.22 18.05
C LYS A 138 -5.57 -14.18 18.63
N ALA A 139 -6.01 -13.00 19.07
CA ALA A 139 -7.32 -12.80 19.69
C ALA A 139 -8.49 -13.15 18.76
N ALA A 140 -8.36 -12.90 17.46
CA ALA A 140 -9.39 -13.13 16.47
C ALA A 140 -9.19 -14.41 15.64
N GLY A 141 -8.02 -15.06 15.74
CA GLY A 141 -7.67 -16.22 14.93
C GLY A 141 -7.37 -15.88 13.48
N TRP A 142 -6.67 -14.78 13.24
CA TRP A 142 -6.36 -14.29 11.90
C TRP A 142 -4.91 -14.61 11.52
N LEU A 143 -4.69 -14.72 10.21
CA LEU A 143 -3.35 -14.68 9.65
C LEU A 143 -2.77 -13.27 9.84
N ALA A 144 -1.47 -13.16 10.10
CA ALA A 144 -0.79 -11.86 10.12
C ALA A 144 0.49 -11.88 9.30
N VAL A 145 0.71 -10.83 8.52
CA VAL A 145 1.90 -10.66 7.67
C VAL A 145 2.65 -9.41 8.10
N PHE A 146 3.93 -9.58 8.41
CA PHE A 146 4.86 -8.51 8.74
C PHE A 146 5.89 -8.39 7.62
N PRO A 147 5.67 -7.51 6.62
CA PRO A 147 6.72 -7.14 5.68
C PRO A 147 7.77 -6.26 6.37
N PHE A 148 9.02 -6.31 5.89
CA PHE A 148 10.08 -5.45 6.38
C PHE A 148 10.66 -4.58 5.26
N GLY A 149 10.60 -3.27 5.49
CA GLY A 149 11.01 -2.23 4.56
C GLY A 149 12.35 -1.62 4.97
N GLN A 150 12.96 -0.91 4.03
CA GLN A 150 14.21 -0.18 4.20
C GLN A 150 14.27 0.94 3.16
N GLU A 151 15.33 1.75 3.18
CA GLU A 151 15.60 2.69 2.09
C GLU A 151 15.60 1.95 0.75
N ASP A 152 15.08 2.61 -0.29
CA ASP A 152 14.82 2.05 -1.63
C ASP A 152 13.79 0.89 -1.69
N ALA A 153 13.10 0.59 -0.58
CA ALA A 153 11.94 -0.31 -0.50
C ALA A 153 10.98 0.09 0.64
N THR A 154 10.70 1.38 0.69
CA THR A 154 9.71 2.04 1.54
C THR A 154 8.28 1.65 1.17
N TRP A 155 7.32 2.01 2.03
CA TRP A 155 5.90 1.70 1.77
C TRP A 155 5.24 2.56 0.69
N TRP A 156 5.99 3.49 0.11
CA TRP A 156 5.54 4.43 -0.93
C TRP A 156 6.53 4.50 -2.10
N ASP A 157 7.23 3.40 -2.35
CA ASP A 157 7.91 3.17 -3.63
C ASP A 157 7.48 1.85 -4.26
N GLU A 158 7.82 1.69 -5.54
CA GLU A 158 7.44 0.55 -6.36
C GLU A 158 7.92 -0.79 -5.76
N VAL A 159 9.13 -0.83 -5.19
CA VAL A 159 9.72 -2.05 -4.63
C VAL A 159 8.93 -2.49 -3.41
N GLY A 160 8.71 -1.60 -2.45
CA GLY A 160 7.98 -1.92 -1.22
C GLY A 160 6.50 -2.18 -1.46
N MET A 161 5.84 -1.39 -2.32
CA MET A 161 4.42 -1.60 -2.66
C MET A 161 4.21 -2.94 -3.37
N THR A 162 5.06 -3.28 -4.35
CA THR A 162 5.00 -4.56 -5.06
C THR A 162 5.30 -5.73 -4.13
N ASN A 163 6.26 -5.57 -3.21
CA ASN A 163 6.57 -6.60 -2.21
C ASN A 163 5.36 -6.89 -1.32
N ILE A 164 4.69 -5.86 -0.78
CA ILE A 164 3.48 -6.04 0.05
C ILE A 164 2.40 -6.83 -0.70
N LYS A 165 2.10 -6.44 -1.95
CA LYS A 165 1.12 -7.15 -2.78
C LYS A 165 1.52 -8.60 -3.03
N GLY A 166 2.78 -8.83 -3.43
CA GLY A 166 3.33 -10.17 -3.68
C GLY A 166 3.27 -11.10 -2.47
N LEU A 167 3.49 -10.58 -1.26
CA LEU A 167 3.32 -11.34 -0.02
C LEU A 167 1.86 -11.73 0.22
N ILE A 168 0.90 -10.84 -0.03
CA ILE A 168 -0.53 -11.16 0.02
C ILE A 168 -0.85 -12.28 -0.98
N ARG A 169 -0.36 -12.20 -2.23
CA ARG A 169 -0.54 -13.27 -3.24
C ARG A 169 0.02 -14.60 -2.79
N THR A 170 1.21 -14.59 -2.19
CA THR A 170 1.86 -15.78 -1.64
C THR A 170 0.99 -16.43 -0.56
N VAL A 171 0.46 -15.63 0.38
CA VAL A 171 -0.41 -16.16 1.45
C VAL A 171 -1.74 -16.65 0.89
N LYS A 172 -2.37 -15.93 -0.05
CA LYS A 172 -3.61 -16.37 -0.73
C LYS A 172 -3.46 -17.66 -1.55
N ARG A 173 -2.25 -17.97 -2.03
CA ARG A 173 -1.95 -19.23 -2.71
C ARG A 173 -1.78 -20.40 -1.74
N GLU A 174 -1.16 -20.16 -0.58
CA GLU A 174 -0.82 -21.21 0.39
C GLU A 174 -1.89 -21.47 1.45
N TYR A 175 -2.71 -20.47 1.78
CA TYR A 175 -3.69 -20.51 2.86
C TYR A 175 -5.09 -20.07 2.38
N ASN A 176 -6.14 -20.60 3.02
CA ASN A 176 -7.52 -20.24 2.72
C ASN A 176 -7.85 -18.86 3.32
N VAL A 177 -7.44 -17.79 2.63
CA VAL A 177 -7.67 -16.40 3.06
C VAL A 177 -9.09 -15.94 2.73
N ASP A 178 -9.79 -15.29 3.65
CA ASP A 178 -11.01 -14.56 3.30
C ASP A 178 -10.66 -13.30 2.50
N ASP A 179 -10.81 -13.37 1.16
CA ASP A 179 -10.50 -12.30 0.21
C ASP A 179 -11.25 -10.99 0.46
N ASN A 180 -12.33 -11.00 1.25
CA ASN A 180 -13.06 -9.78 1.62
C ASN A 180 -12.71 -9.25 3.03
N HIS A 181 -11.79 -9.89 3.74
CA HIS A 181 -11.28 -9.48 5.06
C HIS A 181 -9.74 -9.45 5.07
N VAL A 182 -9.16 -8.73 4.10
CA VAL A 182 -7.75 -8.35 4.08
C VAL A 182 -7.64 -6.95 4.65
N HIS A 183 -6.86 -6.77 5.71
CA HIS A 183 -6.73 -5.48 6.41
C HIS A 183 -5.28 -4.99 6.35
N LEU A 184 -5.08 -3.69 6.11
CA LEU A 184 -3.75 -3.06 6.17
C LEU A 184 -3.67 -2.19 7.42
N ALA A 185 -2.68 -2.42 8.25
CA ALA A 185 -2.43 -1.65 9.47
C ALA A 185 -1.00 -1.15 9.50
N GLY A 186 -0.76 -0.01 10.14
CA GLY A 186 0.59 0.47 10.34
C GLY A 186 0.72 1.51 11.44
N PHE A 187 1.96 1.73 11.84
CA PHE A 187 2.36 2.75 12.82
C PHE A 187 3.45 3.64 12.23
N SER A 188 3.40 4.96 12.48
CA SER A 188 4.40 5.92 11.97
C SER A 188 4.50 5.88 10.44
N ASP A 189 5.67 5.62 9.87
CA ASP A 189 5.81 5.40 8.41
C ASP A 189 4.88 4.30 7.90
N GLY A 190 4.64 3.23 8.67
CA GLY A 190 3.69 2.18 8.32
C GLY A 190 2.26 2.72 8.16
N ALA A 191 1.84 3.66 9.02
CA ALA A 191 0.55 4.32 8.90
C ALA A 191 0.50 5.28 7.70
N SER A 192 1.61 5.98 7.42
CA SER A 192 1.75 6.79 6.21
C SER A 192 1.64 5.94 4.93
N GLY A 193 2.27 4.76 4.90
CA GLY A 193 2.14 3.77 3.84
C GLY A 193 0.71 3.27 3.68
N ALA A 194 0.02 2.98 4.78
CA ALA A 194 -1.39 2.57 4.74
C ALA A 194 -2.31 3.67 4.15
N TYR A 195 -2.06 4.95 4.47
CA TYR A 195 -2.74 6.06 3.78
C TYR A 195 -2.40 6.13 2.29
N GLY A 196 -1.15 5.83 1.92
CA GLY A 196 -0.72 5.73 0.52
C GLY A 196 -1.52 4.69 -0.26
N PHE A 197 -1.55 3.44 0.23
CA PHE A 197 -2.38 2.37 -0.35
C PHE A 197 -3.86 2.75 -0.42
N ALA A 198 -4.41 3.38 0.61
CA ALA A 198 -5.80 3.83 0.62
C ALA A 198 -6.14 4.81 -0.52
N MET A 199 -5.16 5.59 -0.99
CA MET A 199 -5.34 6.58 -2.07
C MET A 199 -4.89 6.09 -3.44
N LEU A 200 -4.07 5.04 -3.52
CA LEU A 200 -3.40 4.61 -4.76
C LEU A 200 -3.79 3.21 -5.21
N ASP A 201 -3.91 2.25 -4.30
CA ASP A 201 -4.20 0.85 -4.63
C ASP A 201 -4.94 0.13 -3.48
N PRO A 202 -6.22 0.47 -3.23
CA PRO A 202 -6.96 -0.07 -2.09
C PRO A 202 -7.70 -1.37 -2.41
N THR A 203 -7.64 -1.90 -3.64
CA THR A 203 -8.52 -2.96 -4.14
C THR A 203 -8.47 -4.26 -3.32
N ASP A 204 -7.32 -4.59 -2.74
CA ASP A 204 -7.18 -5.77 -1.89
C ASP A 204 -7.88 -5.62 -0.54
N PHE A 205 -8.02 -4.40 -0.02
CA PHE A 205 -8.21 -4.17 1.40
C PHE A 205 -9.67 -3.85 1.76
N ALA A 206 -10.12 -4.39 2.89
CA ALA A 206 -11.38 -4.05 3.53
C ALA A 206 -11.27 -2.79 4.40
N THR A 207 -10.13 -2.59 5.07
CA THR A 207 -9.90 -1.43 5.94
C THR A 207 -8.43 -1.04 6.03
N PHE A 208 -8.20 0.23 6.39
CA PHE A 208 -6.88 0.78 6.72
C PHE A 208 -6.84 1.23 8.18
N ILE A 209 -5.89 0.73 8.98
CA ILE A 209 -5.65 1.14 10.38
C ILE A 209 -4.36 1.96 10.43
N CYS A 210 -4.50 3.28 10.54
CA CYS A 210 -3.40 4.23 10.48
C CYS A 210 -3.15 4.83 11.87
N LEU A 211 -2.10 4.40 12.57
CA LEU A 211 -1.74 4.88 13.90
C LEU A 211 -0.53 5.83 13.83
N ASN A 212 -0.71 7.08 14.26
CA ASN A 212 0.35 8.08 14.34
C ASN A 212 1.12 8.24 13.02
N GLY A 213 0.42 8.29 11.87
CA GLY A 213 1.03 8.48 10.55
C GLY A 213 0.56 9.74 9.86
N HIS A 214 1.33 10.21 8.89
CA HIS A 214 1.04 11.44 8.15
C HIS A 214 0.62 11.12 6.71
N PRO A 215 -0.64 11.40 6.31
CA PRO A 215 -1.17 11.00 5.00
C PRO A 215 -0.46 11.68 3.81
N GLY A 216 0.25 12.78 4.04
CA GLY A 216 1.02 13.49 3.02
C GLY A 216 2.40 12.87 2.70
N VAL A 217 2.92 11.96 3.53
CA VAL A 217 4.30 11.42 3.35
C VAL A 217 4.50 10.72 2.00
N PRO A 218 3.58 9.87 1.50
CA PRO A 218 3.74 9.28 0.17
C PRO A 218 3.86 10.32 -0.96
N ASN A 219 3.27 11.51 -0.80
CA ASN A 219 3.37 12.59 -1.78
C ASN A 219 4.64 13.43 -1.60
N GLU A 220 5.00 13.74 -0.36
CA GLU A 220 6.16 14.58 -0.04
C GLU A 220 7.49 13.84 -0.23
N ASP A 221 7.60 12.63 0.33
CA ASP A 221 8.82 11.81 0.31
C ASP A 221 8.85 10.90 -0.93
N GLY A 222 7.77 10.16 -1.19
CA GLY A 222 7.67 9.25 -2.33
C GLY A 222 7.44 9.92 -3.68
N GLY A 223 7.04 11.20 -3.69
CA GLY A 223 6.69 11.91 -4.92
C GLY A 223 5.43 11.37 -5.63
N LEU A 224 4.64 10.53 -4.96
CA LEU A 224 3.42 9.92 -5.51
C LEU A 224 2.26 10.93 -5.51
N HIS A 225 1.43 10.93 -6.54
CA HIS A 225 0.28 11.83 -6.60
C HIS A 225 -0.92 11.19 -5.88
N THR A 226 -1.06 11.48 -4.58
CA THR A 226 -2.16 10.97 -3.76
C THR A 226 -3.35 11.94 -3.69
N TYR A 227 -4.56 11.40 -3.81
CA TYR A 227 -5.78 12.19 -3.93
C TYR A 227 -6.77 11.88 -2.82
N ALA A 228 -7.15 12.91 -2.06
CA ALA A 228 -8.14 12.76 -0.99
C ALA A 228 -9.49 12.27 -1.51
N SER A 229 -9.86 12.60 -2.76
CA SER A 229 -11.09 12.13 -3.44
C SER A 229 -11.20 10.60 -3.45
N ASN A 230 -10.09 9.88 -3.58
CA ASN A 230 -10.05 8.41 -3.61
C ASN A 230 -10.43 7.79 -2.26
N LEU A 231 -10.30 8.55 -1.16
CA LEU A 231 -10.65 8.07 0.18
C LEU A 231 -12.16 7.85 0.36
N SER A 232 -13.00 8.40 -0.52
CA SER A 232 -14.45 8.16 -0.50
C SER A 232 -14.84 6.69 -0.66
N SER A 233 -13.93 5.86 -1.17
CA SER A 233 -14.17 4.46 -1.51
C SER A 233 -13.64 3.47 -0.46
N VAL A 234 -13.11 3.94 0.68
CA VAL A 234 -12.42 3.11 1.67
C VAL A 234 -12.84 3.40 3.12
N SER A 235 -12.60 2.43 4.00
CA SER A 235 -12.84 2.53 5.45
C SER A 235 -11.52 2.68 6.22
N ILE A 236 -11.42 3.70 7.06
CA ILE A 236 -10.18 4.09 7.76
C ILE A 236 -10.41 4.23 9.27
N PHE A 237 -9.56 3.59 10.05
CA PHE A 237 -9.36 3.91 11.47
C PHE A 237 -8.12 4.80 11.60
N ALA A 238 -8.29 6.04 12.04
CA ALA A 238 -7.19 7.00 12.21
C ALA A 238 -6.92 7.22 13.70
N GLY A 239 -5.82 6.64 14.21
CA GLY A 239 -5.35 6.78 15.57
C GLY A 239 -4.26 7.85 15.70
N PHE A 240 -4.34 8.72 16.71
CA PHE A 240 -3.27 9.68 17.05
C PHE A 240 -3.09 9.83 18.56
N THR A 241 -1.88 10.18 18.98
CA THR A 241 -1.57 10.53 20.37
C THR A 241 -1.31 12.04 20.50
N ASN A 242 -1.75 12.63 21.60
CA ASN A 242 -1.77 14.10 21.75
C ASN A 242 -0.38 14.74 21.93
N ARG A 243 0.57 14.02 22.53
CA ARG A 243 1.92 14.52 22.83
C ARG A 243 2.98 13.97 21.86
N ASP A 244 2.56 13.22 20.84
CA ASP A 244 3.41 12.80 19.73
C ASP A 244 4.30 13.95 19.24
N GLN A 245 5.61 13.72 19.20
CA GLN A 245 6.59 14.74 18.85
C GLN A 245 6.75 14.92 17.33
N LEU A 246 6.19 14.01 16.54
CA LEU A 246 6.18 14.01 15.07
C LEU A 246 4.80 14.40 14.53
N TYR A 247 3.75 13.70 14.96
CA TYR A 247 2.39 13.80 14.40
C TYR A 247 1.31 14.01 15.48
N PRO A 248 1.43 15.04 16.33
CA PRO A 248 0.46 15.26 17.40
C PRO A 248 -0.94 15.49 16.84
N THR A 249 -1.95 14.99 17.55
CA THR A 249 -3.37 15.10 17.19
C THR A 249 -3.76 16.50 16.69
N ALA A 250 -3.27 17.55 17.37
CA ALA A 250 -3.56 18.94 17.00
C ALA A 250 -3.04 19.31 15.60
N SER A 251 -1.82 18.89 15.27
CA SER A 251 -1.20 19.13 13.96
C SER A 251 -1.87 18.31 12.85
N MET A 252 -2.33 17.09 13.17
CA MET A 252 -2.95 16.17 12.20
C MET A 252 -4.45 16.41 11.99
N SER A 253 -5.10 17.17 12.89
CA SER A 253 -6.52 17.50 12.79
C SER A 253 -6.98 18.10 11.45
N PRO A 254 -6.22 18.96 10.74
CA PRO A 254 -6.59 19.41 9.39
C PRO A 254 -6.64 18.28 8.36
N ALA A 255 -5.71 17.31 8.43
CA ALA A 255 -5.71 16.14 7.56
C ALA A 255 -6.90 15.21 7.88
N VAL A 256 -7.19 14.95 9.16
CA VAL A 256 -8.38 14.17 9.57
C VAL A 256 -9.67 14.82 9.05
N ARG A 257 -9.79 16.15 9.14
CA ARG A 257 -10.94 16.88 8.56
C ARG A 257 -10.99 16.79 7.04
N LEU A 258 -9.85 16.68 6.36
CA LEU A 258 -9.82 16.45 4.92
C LEU A 258 -10.39 15.08 4.57
N ILE A 259 -9.96 14.04 5.28
CA ILE A 259 -10.45 12.67 5.12
C ILE A 259 -11.98 12.62 5.33
N GLN A 260 -12.48 13.30 6.37
CA GLN A 260 -13.92 13.41 6.60
C GLN A 260 -14.65 14.18 5.47
N ARG A 261 -14.07 15.27 4.96
CA ARG A 261 -14.61 16.04 3.82
C ARG A 261 -14.56 15.27 2.50
N ALA A 262 -13.67 14.29 2.39
CA ALA A 262 -13.62 13.35 1.29
C ALA A 262 -14.71 12.28 1.36
N HIS A 263 -15.52 12.27 2.42
CA HIS A 263 -16.56 11.27 2.66
C HIS A 263 -16.03 9.84 2.84
N ALA A 264 -14.78 9.71 3.28
CA ALA A 264 -14.26 8.42 3.74
C ALA A 264 -15.08 7.91 4.93
N ASP A 265 -15.21 6.60 5.03
CA ASP A 265 -15.77 5.95 6.21
C ASP A 265 -14.72 5.93 7.33
N LEU A 266 -14.72 7.00 8.12
CA LEU A 266 -13.65 7.33 9.05
C LEU A 266 -14.06 7.12 10.51
N LYS A 267 -13.29 6.28 11.22
CA LYS A 267 -13.24 6.25 12.68
C LYS A 267 -11.98 6.95 13.18
N PHE A 268 -12.15 8.15 13.73
CA PHE A 268 -11.05 8.89 14.36
C PHE A 268 -10.96 8.59 15.85
N HIS A 269 -9.75 8.31 16.33
CA HIS A 269 -9.47 7.97 17.72
C HIS A 269 -8.22 8.72 18.19
N ALA A 270 -8.37 9.59 19.19
CA ALA A 270 -7.27 10.33 19.78
C ALA A 270 -7.10 9.95 21.25
N ILE A 271 -5.88 9.66 21.67
CA ILE A 271 -5.54 9.31 23.05
C ILE A 271 -4.41 10.20 23.59
N GLU A 272 -4.20 10.17 24.90
CA GLU A 272 -3.01 10.75 25.51
C GLU A 272 -1.83 9.78 25.32
N GLY A 273 -0.65 10.30 24.97
CA GLY A 273 0.56 9.49 24.75
C GLY A 273 1.57 10.20 23.86
N GLU A 274 2.77 9.63 23.78
CA GLU A 274 3.86 10.07 22.90
C GLU A 274 3.83 9.34 21.54
N HIS A 275 4.87 9.50 20.71
CA HIS A 275 5.03 8.73 19.46
C HIS A 275 5.48 7.27 19.74
N ASP A 276 4.63 6.51 20.43
CA ASP A 276 4.88 5.11 20.76
C ASP A 276 3.59 4.28 20.59
N LEU A 277 3.72 3.15 19.91
CA LEU A 277 2.62 2.20 19.71
C LEU A 277 2.15 1.58 21.04
N SER A 278 3.03 1.50 22.05
CA SER A 278 2.71 0.95 23.37
C SER A 278 1.66 1.78 24.14
N GLU A 279 1.44 3.03 23.74
CA GLU A 279 0.40 3.92 24.28
C GLU A 279 -1.02 3.43 23.97
N TYR A 280 -1.19 2.65 22.90
CA TYR A 280 -2.46 2.01 22.58
C TYR A 280 -2.68 0.80 23.48
N GLY A 281 -3.73 0.85 24.30
CA GLY A 281 -4.05 -0.22 25.23
C GLY A 281 -4.93 -1.32 24.62
N PRO A 282 -5.19 -2.41 25.37
CA PRO A 282 -6.07 -3.49 24.93
C PRO A 282 -7.49 -3.05 24.55
N LYS A 283 -7.99 -1.94 25.11
CA LYS A 283 -9.30 -1.37 24.74
C LYS A 283 -9.25 -0.71 23.36
N ASP A 284 -8.14 -0.08 23.01
CA ASP A 284 -7.97 0.58 21.70
C ASP A 284 -7.86 -0.47 20.60
N PHE A 285 -7.04 -1.51 20.79
CA PHE A 285 -6.98 -2.64 19.86
C PHE A 285 -8.32 -3.36 19.69
N ARG A 286 -9.12 -3.49 20.75
CA ARG A 286 -10.48 -4.03 20.63
C ARG A 286 -11.38 -3.14 19.76
N GLN A 287 -11.25 -1.82 19.86
CA GLN A 287 -12.01 -0.91 18.99
C GLN A 287 -11.59 -1.02 17.52
N MET A 288 -10.30 -1.25 17.26
CA MET A 288 -9.77 -1.51 15.92
C MET A 288 -10.27 -2.85 15.39
N LEU A 289 -10.23 -3.92 16.20
CA LEU A 289 -10.75 -5.23 15.82
C LEU A 289 -12.26 -5.20 15.54
N ASN A 290 -13.04 -4.49 16.37
CA ASN A 290 -14.47 -4.31 16.10
C ASN A 290 -14.70 -3.56 14.78
N PHE A 291 -13.94 -2.50 14.53
CA PHE A 291 -14.00 -1.78 13.26
C PHE A 291 -13.68 -2.72 12.09
N MET A 292 -12.60 -3.50 12.14
CA MET A 292 -12.27 -4.43 11.06
C MET A 292 -13.36 -5.51 10.87
N ASN A 293 -13.94 -6.05 11.94
CA ASN A 293 -15.03 -7.04 11.84
C ASN A 293 -16.34 -6.45 11.25
N GLU A 294 -16.58 -5.16 11.43
CA GLU A 294 -17.76 -4.47 10.88
C GLU A 294 -17.61 -4.17 9.38
N HIS A 295 -16.38 -4.21 8.86
CA HIS A 295 -16.06 -3.81 7.49
C HIS A 295 -15.48 -4.98 6.70
N LYS A 296 -16.17 -5.31 5.62
CA LYS A 296 -15.69 -6.23 4.58
C LYS A 296 -15.56 -5.48 3.27
N ARG A 297 -14.61 -5.88 2.44
CA ARG A 297 -14.51 -5.37 1.08
C ARG A 297 -15.80 -5.68 0.30
N ARG A 298 -16.25 -4.70 -0.48
CA ARG A 298 -17.42 -4.80 -1.36
C ARG A 298 -17.05 -4.32 -2.76
N ILE A 299 -17.65 -4.95 -3.76
CA ILE A 299 -17.62 -4.44 -5.13
C ILE A 299 -18.57 -3.23 -5.19
N LEU A 300 -18.03 -2.05 -5.46
CA LEU A 300 -18.80 -0.80 -5.42
C LEU A 300 -19.55 -0.60 -6.74
N SER A 301 -20.82 -0.17 -6.65
CA SER A 301 -21.60 0.27 -7.82
C SER A 301 -21.26 1.69 -8.25
N ASP A 302 -20.76 2.51 -7.34
CA ASP A 302 -20.48 3.91 -7.57
C ASP A 302 -19.29 4.36 -6.75
N PHE A 303 -18.41 5.13 -7.38
CA PHE A 303 -17.20 5.67 -6.75
C PHE A 303 -16.61 6.80 -7.59
N THR A 304 -15.68 7.53 -6.97
CA THR A 304 -14.80 8.48 -7.67
C THR A 304 -13.38 7.94 -7.63
N TRP A 305 -12.69 7.98 -8.77
CA TRP A 305 -11.28 7.62 -8.85
C TRP A 305 -10.48 8.69 -9.59
N GLU A 306 -9.34 9.08 -9.03
CA GLU A 306 -8.42 10.07 -9.56
C GLU A 306 -7.00 9.54 -9.58
N ALA A 307 -6.30 9.72 -10.69
CA ALA A 307 -4.91 9.30 -10.84
C ALA A 307 -4.13 10.24 -11.78
N ALA A 308 -2.84 10.43 -11.49
CA ALA A 308 -1.88 11.10 -12.38
C ALA A 308 -0.88 10.13 -13.03
N GLU A 309 -0.78 8.91 -12.52
CA GLU A 309 -0.04 7.79 -13.08
C GLU A 309 -1.02 6.67 -13.40
N THR A 310 -0.92 6.10 -14.60
CA THR A 310 -1.83 5.05 -15.06
C THR A 310 -1.65 3.74 -14.28
N GLU A 311 -0.49 3.53 -13.65
CA GLU A 311 -0.25 2.40 -12.74
C GLU A 311 -1.17 2.42 -11.50
N PHE A 312 -1.57 3.62 -11.04
CA PHE A 312 -2.55 3.81 -9.95
C PHE A 312 -3.94 4.17 -10.50
N GLY A 313 -4.15 4.01 -11.81
CA GLY A 313 -5.43 4.26 -12.47
C GLY A 313 -6.45 3.15 -12.21
N ASP A 314 -6.00 1.99 -11.74
CA ASP A 314 -6.81 0.80 -11.49
C ASP A 314 -7.53 0.85 -10.13
N PHE A 315 -8.85 0.64 -10.14
CA PHE A 315 -9.62 0.46 -8.93
C PHE A 315 -10.80 -0.49 -9.18
N GLN A 316 -10.76 -1.65 -8.50
CA GLN A 316 -11.72 -2.73 -8.67
C GLN A 316 -11.94 -3.10 -10.16
N TRP A 317 -13.11 -2.76 -10.69
CA TRP A 317 -13.56 -3.11 -12.03
C TRP A 317 -13.39 -1.99 -13.06
N PHE A 318 -12.75 -0.87 -12.69
CA PHE A 318 -12.51 0.25 -13.58
C PHE A 318 -11.03 0.65 -13.56
N ALA A 319 -10.46 0.99 -14.70
CA ALA A 319 -9.10 1.51 -14.79
C ALA A 319 -9.01 2.74 -15.69
N ILE A 320 -8.25 3.75 -15.29
CA ILE A 320 -7.86 4.87 -16.14
C ILE A 320 -6.52 4.51 -16.82
N ASN A 321 -6.55 4.32 -18.14
CA ASN A 321 -5.38 3.85 -18.91
C ASN A 321 -4.66 4.97 -19.65
N GLU A 322 -5.33 6.11 -19.89
CA GLU A 322 -4.68 7.29 -20.45
C GLU A 322 -5.23 8.59 -19.85
N ILE A 323 -4.33 9.53 -19.60
CA ILE A 323 -4.64 10.88 -19.11
C ILE A 323 -4.57 11.87 -20.28
N ALA A 324 -5.75 12.32 -20.73
CA ALA A 324 -5.87 13.25 -21.85
C ALA A 324 -5.30 14.64 -21.52
N LYS A 325 -4.69 15.26 -22.53
CA LYS A 325 -4.20 16.65 -22.46
C LYS A 325 -5.36 17.63 -22.58
N GLY A 326 -5.35 18.69 -21.79
CA GLY A 326 -6.32 19.78 -21.90
C GLY A 326 -6.74 20.36 -20.56
N ALA A 327 -7.69 21.29 -20.60
CA ALA A 327 -8.30 21.83 -19.40
C ALA A 327 -9.16 20.75 -18.70
N PRO A 328 -9.12 20.65 -17.35
CA PRO A 328 -10.02 19.77 -16.64
C PRO A 328 -11.47 20.27 -16.76
N LYS A 329 -12.45 19.39 -16.53
CA LYS A 329 -13.84 19.79 -16.38
C LYS A 329 -13.99 20.69 -15.15
N ILE A 330 -14.96 21.62 -15.16
CA ILE A 330 -15.16 22.59 -14.08
C ILE A 330 -15.40 21.91 -12.71
N TRP A 331 -16.02 20.73 -12.70
CA TRP A 331 -16.29 19.97 -11.48
C TRP A 331 -15.07 19.19 -10.94
N HIS A 332 -14.01 19.05 -11.73
CA HIS A 332 -12.78 18.40 -11.32
C HIS A 332 -11.97 19.39 -10.48
N THR A 333 -12.26 19.37 -9.18
CA THR A 333 -11.63 20.24 -8.18
C THR A 333 -10.76 19.42 -7.24
N SER A 334 -9.53 19.86 -6.98
CA SER A 334 -8.65 19.21 -6.02
C SER A 334 -9.14 19.40 -4.58
N LEU A 335 -9.42 18.30 -3.90
CA LEU A 335 -9.74 18.29 -2.48
C LEU A 335 -8.44 18.22 -1.66
N ASN A 336 -8.10 19.31 -0.97
CA ASN A 336 -6.84 19.43 -0.23
C ASN A 336 -7.03 20.17 1.12
N ALA A 337 -5.99 20.13 1.96
CA ALA A 337 -5.92 20.85 3.22
C ALA A 337 -4.61 21.62 3.32
N THR A 338 -4.67 22.81 3.94
CA THR A 338 -3.47 23.54 4.33
C THR A 338 -3.01 23.05 5.69
N MET A 339 -1.82 22.45 5.72
CA MET A 339 -1.10 22.07 6.92
C MET A 339 -0.25 23.24 7.42
N THR A 340 -0.03 23.29 8.72
CA THR A 340 0.92 24.22 9.33
C THR A 340 2.09 23.40 9.82
N ASP A 341 3.25 23.58 9.21
CA ASP A 341 4.49 23.02 9.73
C ASP A 341 4.95 23.89 10.90
N SER A 342 4.65 23.42 12.11
CA SER A 342 5.13 23.97 13.37
C SER A 342 6.24 23.12 13.99
N THR A 343 6.76 22.12 13.27
CA THR A 343 7.79 21.21 13.81
C THR A 343 9.07 21.98 14.10
N ILE A 344 9.67 21.69 15.24
CA ILE A 344 10.89 22.35 15.69
C ILE A 344 12.06 21.44 15.35
N SER A 345 12.66 21.68 14.18
CA SER A 345 13.95 21.09 13.84
C SER A 345 15.08 22.05 14.16
N VAL A 346 16.09 21.57 14.90
CA VAL A 346 17.34 22.31 15.07
C VAL A 346 18.13 22.27 13.75
N GLY A 347 18.03 21.22 12.94
CA GLY A 347 18.65 21.14 11.61
C GLY A 347 20.07 20.57 11.61
N PHE A 348 20.33 19.50 12.36
CA PHE A 348 21.62 18.80 12.35
C PHE A 348 21.44 17.30 12.58
N ILE A 349 22.43 16.52 12.15
CA ILE A 349 22.54 15.08 12.40
C ILE A 349 23.50 14.87 13.58
N PRO A 350 23.09 14.19 14.66
CA PRO A 350 23.97 13.88 15.78
C PRO A 350 24.88 12.70 15.47
N ASP A 351 26.12 12.76 15.97
CA ASP A 351 27.04 11.63 15.99
C ASP A 351 26.66 10.68 17.12
N TYR A 352 25.86 9.65 16.81
CA TYR A 352 25.39 8.67 17.79
C TYR A 352 26.50 7.79 18.38
N SER A 353 27.71 7.82 17.82
CA SER A 353 28.87 7.11 18.38
C SER A 353 29.60 7.90 19.46
N TYR A 354 29.17 9.15 19.72
CA TYR A 354 29.76 10.01 20.74
C TYR A 354 29.19 9.71 22.13
N GLU A 355 30.06 9.25 23.04
CA GLU A 355 29.66 8.80 24.39
C GLU A 355 29.95 9.80 25.52
N ALA A 356 30.53 10.96 25.22
CA ALA A 356 30.83 11.98 26.23
C ALA A 356 29.68 12.99 26.38
N ALA A 357 29.71 13.79 27.46
CA ALA A 357 28.65 14.73 27.75
C ALA A 357 28.49 15.81 26.65
N GLY A 358 27.24 16.00 26.22
CA GLY A 358 26.83 16.90 25.15
C GLY A 358 26.47 16.14 23.87
N VAL A 359 25.79 16.81 22.95
CA VAL A 359 25.41 16.21 21.67
C VAL A 359 26.37 16.68 20.59
N LYS A 360 27.17 15.75 20.05
CA LYS A 360 28.11 16.06 18.97
C LYS A 360 27.41 16.09 17.62
N VAL A 361 27.73 17.09 16.82
CA VAL A 361 27.19 17.32 15.48
C VAL A 361 28.02 16.54 14.47
N GLU A 362 27.43 15.55 13.80
CA GLU A 362 28.03 14.85 12.67
C GLU A 362 27.97 15.72 11.41
N SER A 363 26.80 16.29 11.13
CA SER A 363 26.59 17.21 10.00
C SER A 363 25.44 18.19 10.27
N VAL A 364 25.40 19.28 9.50
CA VAL A 364 24.33 20.29 9.57
C VAL A 364 23.44 20.15 8.34
N THR A 365 22.14 20.14 8.54
CA THR A 365 21.14 20.01 7.48
C THR A 365 21.12 21.27 6.62
N GLU A 366 21.13 21.11 5.29
CA GLU A 366 20.98 22.23 4.36
C GLU A 366 19.57 22.84 4.45
N GLY A 367 19.48 24.17 4.26
CA GLY A 367 18.22 24.92 4.31
C GLY A 367 18.12 25.91 5.47
N GLU A 368 16.95 26.56 5.62
CA GLU A 368 16.66 27.49 6.70
C GLU A 368 16.31 26.73 7.99
N THR A 369 17.31 26.49 8.84
CA THR A 369 17.16 25.79 10.13
C THR A 369 17.80 26.59 11.26
N LEU A 370 17.53 26.24 12.52
CA LEU A 370 18.21 26.92 13.64
C LEU A 370 19.73 26.76 13.55
N ALA A 371 20.22 25.55 13.26
CA ALA A 371 21.62 25.17 13.18
C ALA A 371 22.34 25.94 12.07
N SER A 372 21.76 26.02 10.87
CA SER A 372 22.34 26.82 9.80
C SER A 372 22.32 28.32 10.12
N ASN A 373 21.24 28.81 10.72
CA ASN A 373 21.10 30.22 11.12
C ASN A 373 22.09 30.65 12.22
N ILE A 374 22.42 29.77 13.17
CA ILE A 374 23.40 30.05 14.23
C ILE A 374 24.84 29.68 13.84
N GLY A 375 25.06 29.16 12.63
CA GLY A 375 26.38 28.78 12.14
C GLY A 375 26.99 27.58 12.87
N LEU A 376 26.16 26.61 13.25
CA LEU A 376 26.60 25.31 13.75
C LEU A 376 27.44 24.59 12.67
N GLN A 377 28.40 23.76 13.07
CA GLN A 377 29.32 23.07 12.18
C GLN A 377 29.50 21.61 12.59
N ALA A 378 29.87 20.76 11.63
CA ALA A 378 30.29 19.39 11.92
C ALA A 378 31.47 19.41 12.92
N GLY A 379 31.40 18.56 13.94
CA GLY A 379 32.37 18.49 15.04
C GLY A 379 32.04 19.38 16.25
N ASP A 380 31.05 20.27 16.17
CA ASP A 380 30.56 21.02 17.34
C ASP A 380 29.93 20.08 18.37
N ILE A 381 30.07 20.43 19.66
CA ILE A 381 29.36 19.74 20.75
C ILE A 381 28.38 20.73 21.37
N ILE A 382 27.09 20.43 21.28
CA ILE A 382 26.02 21.19 21.92
C ILE A 382 26.03 20.81 23.41
N ILE A 383 26.27 21.79 24.27
CA ILE A 383 26.45 21.60 25.71
C ILE A 383 25.38 22.29 26.57
N GLY A 384 24.52 23.09 25.94
CA GLY A 384 23.46 23.81 26.64
C GLY A 384 22.49 24.50 25.69
N GLY A 385 21.32 24.87 26.22
CA GLY A 385 20.28 25.56 25.50
C GLY A 385 19.36 26.35 26.44
N ASN A 386 19.17 27.63 26.16
CA ASN A 386 18.51 28.59 27.05
C ASN A 386 19.12 28.57 28.46
N THR A 387 18.38 28.05 29.45
CA THR A 387 18.85 27.90 30.84
C THR A 387 19.19 26.47 31.21
N MET A 388 19.19 25.55 30.23
CA MET A 388 19.43 24.13 30.45
C MET A 388 20.83 23.73 29.99
N LYS A 389 21.41 22.79 30.73
CA LYS A 389 22.56 22.02 30.28
C LYS A 389 22.07 20.90 29.37
N ILE A 390 22.85 20.56 28.36
CA ILE A 390 22.58 19.44 27.47
C ILE A 390 23.72 18.44 27.63
N GLU A 391 23.44 17.31 28.27
CA GLU A 391 24.40 16.22 28.46
C GLU A 391 24.14 15.07 27.49
N ASP A 392 22.90 14.90 27.02
CA ASP A 392 22.51 13.82 26.14
C ASP A 392 21.37 14.22 25.18
N MET A 393 20.83 13.24 24.45
CA MET A 393 19.75 13.44 23.49
C MET A 393 18.39 13.73 24.16
N GLU A 394 18.17 13.31 25.41
CA GLU A 394 16.95 13.58 26.18
C GLU A 394 16.92 15.06 26.58
N ASP A 395 18.03 15.59 27.10
CA ASP A 395 18.17 17.01 27.39
C ASP A 395 17.97 17.88 26.14
N LEU A 396 18.50 17.44 24.99
CA LEU A 396 18.29 18.12 23.71
C LEU A 396 16.81 18.12 23.30
N ALA A 397 16.08 17.01 23.51
CA ALA A 397 14.65 16.95 23.27
C ALA A 397 13.87 17.88 24.20
N ASN A 398 14.25 17.93 25.48
CA ASN A 398 13.69 18.88 26.46
C ASN A 398 13.95 20.32 26.03
N PHE A 399 15.15 20.63 25.51
CA PHE A 399 15.46 21.97 24.98
C PHE A 399 14.56 22.33 23.80
N LYS A 400 14.39 21.41 22.84
CA LYS A 400 13.48 21.62 21.70
C LYS A 400 12.05 21.93 22.15
N SER A 401 11.57 21.30 23.23
CA SER A 401 10.22 21.54 23.78
C SER A 401 10.00 22.97 24.29
N GLN A 402 11.07 23.71 24.62
CA GLN A 402 10.99 25.10 25.08
C GLN A 402 10.97 26.12 23.93
N LEU A 403 11.26 25.66 22.71
CA LEU A 403 11.29 26.52 21.55
C LEU A 403 9.90 26.59 20.89
N HIS A 404 9.71 27.56 20.00
CA HIS A 404 8.56 27.62 19.11
C HIS A 404 8.99 28.30 17.81
N ARG A 405 8.42 27.89 16.68
CA ARG A 405 8.73 28.51 15.37
C ARG A 405 8.43 30.01 15.37
N GLY A 406 9.33 30.79 14.78
CA GLY A 406 9.33 32.26 14.85
C GLY A 406 9.83 32.83 16.19
N GLY A 407 10.08 31.97 17.19
CA GLY A 407 10.65 32.32 18.48
C GLY A 407 12.18 32.21 18.49
N GLY A 408 12.80 32.86 19.47
CA GLY A 408 14.25 32.84 19.69
C GLY A 408 14.70 31.90 20.80
N GLY A 409 15.93 31.40 20.70
CA GLY A 409 16.59 30.60 21.73
C GLY A 409 18.10 30.79 21.71
N VAL A 410 18.74 30.54 22.84
CA VAL A 410 20.21 30.54 22.95
C VAL A 410 20.71 29.11 22.95
N MET A 411 21.77 28.81 22.20
CA MET A 411 22.45 27.52 22.22
C MET A 411 23.89 27.72 22.67
N GLU A 412 24.36 26.87 23.59
CA GLU A 412 25.75 26.84 24.02
C GLU A 412 26.48 25.73 23.28
N ILE A 413 27.57 26.12 22.62
CA ILE A 413 28.35 25.24 21.74
C ILE A 413 29.79 25.23 22.25
N ASN A 414 30.38 24.03 22.24
CA ASN A 414 31.81 23.83 22.38
C ASN A 414 32.40 23.46 21.01
N ARG A 415 33.22 24.35 20.46
CA ARG A 415 33.95 24.13 19.20
C ARG A 415 35.43 24.08 19.51
N ASN A 416 36.07 22.94 19.26
CA ASN A 416 37.51 22.76 19.47
C ASN A 416 38.02 23.13 20.89
N GLY A 417 37.17 22.98 21.92
CA GLY A 417 37.52 23.30 23.31
C GLY A 417 37.12 24.71 23.75
N GLU A 418 36.70 25.59 22.82
CA GLU A 418 36.19 26.92 23.13
C GLU A 418 34.67 26.91 23.26
N ARG A 419 34.16 27.50 24.34
CA ARG A 419 32.72 27.59 24.62
C ARG A 419 32.19 28.96 24.26
N PHE A 420 31.07 28.99 23.55
CA PHE A 420 30.35 30.23 23.26
C PHE A 420 28.84 29.98 23.16
N SER A 421 28.06 31.03 23.37
CA SER A 421 26.60 31.01 23.28
C SER A 421 26.16 31.76 22.03
N VAL A 422 25.27 31.17 21.25
CA VAL A 422 24.71 31.79 20.04
C VAL A 422 23.20 31.91 20.18
N TYR A 423 22.68 33.10 19.94
CA TYR A 423 21.24 33.32 19.83
C TYR A 423 20.78 33.07 18.41
N GLY A 424 19.72 32.28 18.25
CA GLY A 424 19.08 32.03 16.96
C GLY A 424 17.58 32.18 17.04
N VAL A 425 16.96 32.46 15.89
CA VAL A 425 15.50 32.49 15.73
C VAL A 425 15.11 31.33 14.84
N LEU A 426 14.14 30.55 15.28
CA LEU A 426 13.56 29.50 14.45
C LEU A 426 12.76 30.12 13.30
N PRO A 427 12.80 29.55 12.09
CA PRO A 427 11.92 29.98 11.00
C PRO A 427 10.46 30.01 11.45
N PRO A 428 9.65 30.99 11.01
CA PRO A 428 8.23 31.05 11.35
C PRO A 428 7.50 29.80 10.86
N PRO A 429 6.30 29.48 11.42
CA PRO A 429 5.49 28.38 10.92
C PRO A 429 5.17 28.57 9.44
N GLU A 430 5.39 27.53 8.64
CA GLU A 430 5.10 27.57 7.22
C GLU A 430 3.74 26.92 6.94
N ARG A 431 2.96 27.49 6.03
CA ARG A 431 1.70 26.90 5.57
C ARG A 431 1.93 26.23 4.23
N LYS A 432 1.74 24.91 4.19
CA LYS A 432 1.89 24.10 2.97
C LYS A 432 0.59 23.37 2.67
N GLN A 433 0.35 23.06 1.40
CA GLN A 433 -0.72 22.12 1.06
C GLN A 433 -0.29 20.71 1.48
N LEU A 434 -1.24 19.91 1.97
CA LEU A 434 -0.98 18.53 2.37
C LEU A 434 -0.49 17.68 1.19
N PHE A 435 -1.06 17.94 0.01
CA PHE A 435 -0.65 17.31 -1.24
C PHE A 435 -0.18 18.37 -2.24
N VAL A 436 0.97 18.13 -2.87
CA VAL A 436 1.52 18.97 -3.93
C VAL A 436 1.46 18.20 -5.25
N TYR A 437 0.69 18.75 -6.20
CA TYR A 437 0.48 18.12 -7.50
C TYR A 437 1.38 18.75 -8.57
N LYS A 438 2.29 17.94 -9.13
CA LYS A 438 3.22 18.37 -10.19
C LYS A 438 2.81 17.86 -11.58
N LYS A 439 1.88 16.90 -11.65
CA LYS A 439 1.31 16.34 -12.88
C LYS A 439 -0.18 16.67 -13.03
N TYR A 440 -0.70 16.50 -14.25
CA TYR A 440 -2.14 16.49 -14.50
C TYR A 440 -2.75 15.16 -14.06
N SER A 441 -3.88 15.20 -13.37
CA SER A 441 -4.71 14.02 -13.11
C SER A 441 -5.86 13.89 -14.09
N ALA A 442 -6.31 12.65 -14.25
CA ALA A 442 -7.65 12.30 -14.72
C ALA A 442 -8.52 11.92 -13.52
N MET A 443 -9.80 12.30 -13.56
CA MET A 443 -10.79 11.93 -12.55
C MET A 443 -12.03 11.36 -13.24
N ALA A 444 -12.51 10.23 -12.76
CA ALA A 444 -13.74 9.59 -13.19
C ALA A 444 -14.71 9.45 -12.01
N ARG A 445 -15.95 9.94 -12.18
CA ARG A 445 -17.07 9.55 -11.32
C ARG A 445 -17.82 8.45 -12.05
N VAL A 446 -17.75 7.24 -11.51
CA VAL A 446 -18.24 6.02 -12.15
C VAL A 446 -19.55 5.64 -11.47
N ASN A 447 -20.59 5.36 -12.27
CA ASN A 447 -21.87 4.86 -11.78
C ASN A 447 -22.31 3.66 -12.61
N HIS A 448 -22.54 2.54 -11.93
CA HIS A 448 -23.02 1.29 -12.50
C HIS A 448 -24.47 1.03 -12.07
N LYS A 449 -25.34 0.69 -13.03
CA LYS A 449 -26.72 0.30 -12.79
C LYS A 449 -27.22 -0.70 -13.83
N GLY A 450 -27.56 -1.92 -13.37
CA GLY A 450 -27.88 -3.02 -14.28
C GLY A 450 -26.66 -3.28 -15.18
N ASN A 451 -26.85 -3.45 -16.49
CA ASN A 451 -25.71 -3.57 -17.42
C ASN A 451 -25.24 -2.21 -18.00
N GLY A 452 -25.63 -1.10 -17.39
CA GLY A 452 -25.25 0.24 -17.81
C GLY A 452 -24.17 0.86 -16.93
N ILE A 453 -23.23 1.55 -17.55
CA ILE A 453 -22.16 2.30 -16.89
C ILE A 453 -22.20 3.74 -17.42
N GLU A 454 -22.35 4.68 -16.50
CA GLU A 454 -22.29 6.11 -16.77
C GLU A 454 -21.07 6.70 -16.07
N ILE A 455 -20.17 7.29 -16.86
CA ILE A 455 -18.93 7.89 -16.36
C ILE A 455 -18.97 9.39 -16.64
N GLU A 456 -18.83 10.20 -15.59
CA GLU A 456 -18.44 11.60 -15.74
C GLU A 456 -16.93 11.69 -15.64
N GLY A 457 -16.26 11.87 -16.78
CA GLY A 457 -14.79 11.89 -16.84
C GLY A 457 -14.22 13.26 -17.13
N SER A 458 -13.16 13.61 -16.43
CA SER A 458 -12.32 14.76 -16.69
C SER A 458 -10.92 14.30 -17.01
N ARG A 459 -10.41 14.63 -18.21
CA ARG A 459 -9.10 14.20 -18.71
C ARG A 459 -8.92 12.68 -18.78
N VAL A 460 -10.00 11.91 -18.81
CA VAL A 460 -9.95 10.48 -19.14
C VAL A 460 -9.76 10.37 -20.66
N GLY A 461 -8.60 9.87 -21.10
CA GLY A 461 -8.26 9.67 -22.52
C GLY A 461 -8.48 8.23 -22.98
N ALA A 462 -8.32 7.27 -22.09
CA ALA A 462 -8.66 5.87 -22.31
C ALA A 462 -8.97 5.24 -20.96
N PHE A 463 -9.84 4.23 -20.95
CA PHE A 463 -10.21 3.50 -19.75
C PHE A 463 -10.63 2.06 -20.05
N THR A 464 -10.53 1.21 -19.03
CA THR A 464 -10.95 -0.19 -19.07
C THR A 464 -12.09 -0.41 -18.09
N VAL A 465 -13.08 -1.19 -18.50
CA VAL A 465 -14.10 -1.77 -17.64
C VAL A 465 -13.89 -3.28 -17.59
N LYS A 466 -13.59 -3.80 -16.39
CA LYS A 466 -13.47 -5.23 -16.13
C LYS A 466 -14.84 -5.80 -15.76
N ILE A 467 -15.29 -6.82 -16.48
CA ILE A 467 -16.62 -7.40 -16.32
C ILE A 467 -16.59 -8.44 -15.21
N HIS A 468 -17.29 -8.15 -14.11
CA HIS A 468 -17.52 -9.11 -13.03
C HIS A 468 -18.94 -9.68 -13.11
N PRO A 469 -19.15 -11.01 -13.07
CA PRO A 469 -20.48 -11.62 -13.17
C PRO A 469 -21.48 -11.23 -12.06
N GLU A 470 -21.00 -10.77 -10.89
CA GLU A 470 -21.91 -10.24 -9.84
C GLU A 470 -22.41 -8.82 -10.15
N LEU A 471 -21.76 -8.08 -11.05
CA LEU A 471 -22.17 -6.75 -11.48
C LEU A 471 -23.00 -6.79 -12.76
N PHE A 472 -22.59 -7.61 -13.73
CA PHE A 472 -23.15 -7.63 -15.08
C PHE A 472 -23.85 -8.96 -15.39
N ASP A 473 -25.07 -8.90 -15.92
CA ASP A 473 -25.73 -10.08 -16.51
C ASP A 473 -25.21 -10.28 -17.94
N LEU A 474 -24.40 -11.32 -18.14
CA LEU A 474 -23.77 -11.60 -19.43
C LEU A 474 -24.78 -11.94 -20.56
N ASN A 475 -26.04 -12.20 -20.22
CA ASN A 475 -27.13 -12.39 -21.21
C ASN A 475 -27.76 -11.08 -21.67
N MET A 476 -27.28 -9.94 -21.16
CA MET A 476 -27.71 -8.60 -21.55
C MET A 476 -26.53 -7.80 -22.12
N ARG A 477 -26.84 -6.87 -23.02
CA ARG A 477 -25.83 -5.98 -23.60
C ARG A 477 -25.28 -5.06 -22.52
N VAL A 478 -23.96 -4.94 -22.45
CA VAL A 478 -23.28 -3.95 -21.62
C VAL A 478 -23.27 -2.62 -22.36
N VAL A 479 -23.64 -1.54 -21.68
CA VAL A 479 -23.68 -0.20 -22.27
C VAL A 479 -22.79 0.73 -21.48
N ILE A 480 -21.80 1.33 -22.14
CA ILE A 480 -20.82 2.23 -21.51
C ILE A 480 -20.98 3.61 -22.13
N ARG A 481 -21.14 4.62 -21.25
CA ARG A 481 -21.12 6.03 -21.64
C ARG A 481 -20.10 6.81 -20.85
N LEU A 482 -19.38 7.68 -21.55
CA LEU A 482 -18.50 8.68 -20.97
C LEU A 482 -19.02 10.06 -21.36
N ASN A 483 -19.30 10.91 -20.37
CA ASN A 483 -19.82 12.27 -20.58
C ASN A 483 -21.07 12.30 -21.50
N ARG A 484 -21.95 11.30 -21.35
CA ARG A 484 -23.18 11.05 -22.13
C ARG A 484 -22.98 10.53 -23.56
N GLU A 485 -21.75 10.47 -24.04
CA GLU A 485 -21.41 9.82 -25.30
C GLU A 485 -21.29 8.31 -25.09
N LYS A 486 -21.80 7.52 -26.04
CA LYS A 486 -21.86 6.06 -25.93
C LYS A 486 -20.67 5.44 -26.64
N PHE A 487 -19.87 4.68 -25.92
CA PHE A 487 -18.65 4.03 -26.42
C PHE A 487 -18.82 2.51 -26.60
N HIS A 488 -19.67 1.87 -25.79
CA HIS A 488 -19.99 0.45 -25.92
C HIS A 488 -21.49 0.21 -25.79
N ASP A 489 -22.01 -0.74 -26.57
CA ASP A 489 -23.39 -1.21 -26.53
C ASP A 489 -23.43 -2.56 -27.24
N ASP A 490 -22.93 -3.59 -26.56
CA ASP A 490 -22.95 -4.96 -27.07
C ASP A 490 -22.90 -6.03 -25.99
N TYR A 491 -23.20 -7.26 -26.39
CA TYR A 491 -22.95 -8.43 -25.55
C TYR A 491 -21.44 -8.60 -25.29
N VAL A 492 -21.10 -9.15 -24.14
CA VAL A 492 -19.70 -9.42 -23.78
C VAL A 492 -19.54 -10.91 -23.54
N GLU A 493 -18.65 -11.53 -24.31
CA GLU A 493 -18.32 -12.94 -24.14
C GLU A 493 -17.23 -13.11 -23.07
N PRO A 494 -17.42 -13.99 -22.09
CA PRO A 494 -16.36 -14.36 -21.15
C PRO A 494 -15.13 -14.94 -21.84
N SER A 495 -13.95 -14.50 -21.42
CA SER A 495 -12.65 -15.03 -21.82
C SER A 495 -12.05 -15.84 -20.68
N LEU A 496 -11.96 -17.16 -20.88
CA LEU A 496 -11.34 -18.06 -19.90
C LEU A 496 -9.88 -17.67 -19.62
N ARG A 497 -9.13 -17.29 -20.66
CA ARG A 497 -7.73 -16.84 -20.53
C ARG A 497 -7.63 -15.60 -19.65
N TYR A 498 -8.45 -14.59 -19.93
CA TYR A 498 -8.44 -13.34 -19.15
C TYR A 498 -8.77 -13.61 -17.68
N MET A 499 -9.81 -14.41 -17.42
CA MET A 499 -10.21 -14.75 -16.06
C MET A 499 -9.11 -15.50 -15.28
N LEU A 500 -8.47 -16.48 -15.91
CA LEU A 500 -7.37 -17.22 -15.29
C LEU A 500 -6.17 -16.31 -15.02
N GLN A 501 -5.78 -15.46 -15.98
CA GLN A 501 -4.69 -14.50 -15.79
C GLN A 501 -5.00 -13.51 -14.66
N ASN A 502 -6.22 -12.95 -14.65
CA ASN A 502 -6.69 -12.08 -13.57
C ASN A 502 -6.62 -12.76 -12.20
N PHE A 503 -7.04 -14.03 -12.11
CA PHE A 503 -6.92 -14.79 -10.86
C PHE A 503 -5.45 -15.08 -10.50
N LEU A 504 -4.59 -15.45 -11.44
CA LEU A 504 -3.20 -15.81 -11.14
C LEU A 504 -2.39 -14.61 -10.63
N GLU A 505 -2.68 -13.42 -11.17
CA GLU A 505 -2.09 -12.14 -10.76
C GLU A 505 -2.59 -11.69 -9.37
N ASN A 506 -3.89 -11.83 -9.09
CA ASN A 506 -4.51 -11.24 -7.91
C ASN A 506 -4.77 -12.23 -6.76
N ARG A 507 -4.81 -13.52 -7.08
CA ARG A 507 -5.18 -14.64 -6.20
C ARG A 507 -6.47 -14.42 -5.43
N ASP A 508 -7.36 -13.60 -5.99
CA ASP A 508 -8.59 -13.16 -5.36
C ASP A 508 -9.80 -13.92 -5.91
N ARG A 509 -10.41 -14.76 -5.07
CA ARG A 509 -11.54 -15.61 -5.47
C ARG A 509 -12.87 -14.84 -5.52
N ARG A 510 -12.88 -13.57 -5.11
CA ARG A 510 -14.07 -12.71 -5.04
C ARG A 510 -14.08 -11.60 -6.10
N LEU A 511 -12.98 -11.38 -6.81
CA LEU A 511 -12.87 -10.48 -7.96
C LEU A 511 -12.44 -11.25 -9.22
N LEU A 512 -13.21 -12.26 -9.63
CA LEU A 512 -12.96 -13.02 -10.85
C LEU A 512 -13.56 -12.30 -12.05
N HIS A 513 -12.81 -11.36 -12.63
CA HIS A 513 -13.24 -10.67 -13.84
C HIS A 513 -13.15 -11.61 -15.04
N VAL A 514 -14.23 -11.70 -15.82
CA VAL A 514 -14.36 -12.67 -16.91
C VAL A 514 -14.10 -12.07 -18.28
N ALA A 515 -14.10 -10.75 -18.40
CA ALA A 515 -13.77 -10.03 -19.62
C ALA A 515 -13.33 -8.61 -19.29
N GLU A 516 -12.78 -7.91 -20.27
CA GLU A 516 -12.53 -6.48 -20.21
C GLU A 516 -13.03 -5.78 -21.46
N ILE A 517 -13.42 -4.52 -21.31
CA ILE A 517 -13.76 -3.62 -22.42
C ILE A 517 -12.83 -2.43 -22.33
N ASN A 518 -11.98 -2.29 -23.34
CA ASN A 518 -11.07 -1.17 -23.48
C ASN A 518 -11.72 -0.07 -24.34
N VAL A 519 -11.66 1.17 -23.89
CA VAL A 519 -12.29 2.32 -24.54
C VAL A 519 -11.26 3.44 -24.72
N ASP A 520 -11.08 3.88 -25.97
CA ASP A 520 -10.30 5.07 -26.34
C ASP A 520 -11.27 6.26 -26.59
N VAL A 521 -10.93 7.45 -26.08
CA VAL A 521 -11.83 8.64 -25.99
C VAL A 521 -11.53 9.72 -27.02
#